data_AF-T1AX56-F1
#
_entry.id   AF-T1AX56-F1
#
_cell.length_a   1.000
_cell.length_b   1.000
_cell.length_c   1.000
_cell.angle_alpha   90.00
_cell.angle_beta   90.00
_cell.angle_gamma   90.00
#
_symmetry.space_group_name_H-M   'P 1'
#
loop_
_entity.id
_entity.type
_entity.pdbx_description
1 polymer ?
#
loop_
_entity_poly.entity_id
_entity_poly.type
_entity_poly.pdbx_seq_one_letter_code
_entity_poly.pdbx_strand_id
1 'polypeptide(L)'
;MDMEWAKDGLDGALYMVQARPETVVSRKTGQVIEQYQLEQQGSLMVTGRAVGARIASGGVRIIKEGSALDRFRPGEVLVAETTSPDWEPVMKQAAAIVTDRGGRTCHAAIIARELGIPAVVGTERATRILKDGQMVTVSCAEGDTGKVYDGALPFAVKRTDLRTLPRPVTQILLNLGNPALAFQTSQLPNDGVGLARMEFIISSAIKVHPLALLHPEKIADEGERRAIATIAAGYAKPADFFIERLSEGIGTIAAAFYPKPVVVRMSDFKSNEYASLLGGRAFEPVEANPMLGFRGASRYDHPAYREGFALECAAIRRVREGMGLVNVIPMIPFVRRLEEADRVLE
;
A
#
# COMPACT_ATOMS: atom_id res chain seq x y z
N MET A 1 -22.66 3.73 9.07
CA MET A 1 -23.45 4.96 8.89
C MET A 1 -22.62 5.88 8.03
N ASP A 2 -23.23 6.49 7.02
CA ASP A 2 -22.66 7.62 6.28
C ASP A 2 -23.15 8.90 6.96
N MET A 3 -22.22 9.79 7.32
CA MET A 3 -22.48 10.93 8.21
C MET A 3 -21.79 12.17 7.67
N GLU A 4 -22.53 13.28 7.65
CA GLU A 4 -22.02 14.60 7.30
C GLU A 4 -22.04 15.48 8.54
N TRP A 5 -20.93 16.15 8.81
CA TRP A 5 -20.78 17.03 9.97
C TRP A 5 -20.11 18.35 9.55
N ALA A 6 -20.37 19.41 10.31
CA ALA A 6 -19.80 20.74 10.09
C ALA A 6 -19.23 21.29 11.40
N LYS A 7 -18.11 22.01 11.33
CA LYS A 7 -17.60 22.84 12.43
C LYS A 7 -17.97 24.28 12.14
N ASP A 8 -18.81 24.89 12.97
CA ASP A 8 -19.18 26.29 12.78
C ASP A 8 -17.98 27.22 13.11
N GLY A 9 -17.81 28.26 12.29
CA GLY A 9 -16.70 29.20 12.41
C GLY A 9 -16.92 30.30 13.43
N LEU A 10 -18.17 30.51 13.87
CA LEU A 10 -18.51 31.55 14.85
C LEU A 10 -18.43 31.01 16.27
N ASP A 11 -19.09 29.89 16.55
CA ASP A 11 -19.11 29.29 17.88
C ASP A 11 -18.06 28.19 18.10
N GLY A 12 -17.48 27.66 17.01
CA GLY A 12 -16.46 26.59 17.07
C GLY A 12 -17.00 25.19 17.33
N ALA A 13 -18.32 25.01 17.46
CA ALA A 13 -18.98 23.76 17.77
C ALA A 13 -19.09 22.83 16.55
N LEU A 14 -19.21 21.52 16.81
CA LEU A 14 -19.40 20.48 15.81
C LEU A 14 -20.89 20.11 15.72
N TYR A 15 -21.46 20.22 14.53
CA TYR A 15 -22.85 19.93 14.21
C TYR A 15 -22.97 18.73 13.27
N MET A 16 -23.97 17.88 13.50
CA MET A 16 -24.35 16.83 12.56
C MET A 16 -25.37 17.38 11.57
N VAL A 17 -25.09 17.31 10.27
CA VAL A 17 -25.99 17.86 9.23
C VAL A 17 -26.80 16.76 8.54
N GLN A 18 -26.24 15.55 8.43
CA GLN A 18 -26.94 14.40 7.86
C GLN A 18 -26.40 13.09 8.43
N ALA A 19 -27.28 12.10 8.60
CA ALA A 19 -26.89 10.72 8.91
C ALA A 19 -27.78 9.75 8.14
N ARG A 20 -27.18 8.80 7.42
CA ARG A 20 -27.91 7.77 6.66
C ARG A 20 -27.23 6.40 6.75
N PRO A 21 -27.95 5.30 6.51
CA PRO A 21 -27.35 3.96 6.46
C PRO A 21 -26.23 3.88 5.41
N GLU A 22 -25.14 3.19 5.74
CA GLU A 22 -24.07 2.86 4.78
C GLU A 22 -24.50 1.60 4.00
N THR A 23 -24.50 1.67 2.67
CA THR A 23 -25.15 0.65 1.81
C THR A 23 -24.22 -0.07 0.84
N VAL A 24 -22.94 0.36 0.72
CA VAL A 24 -22.01 -0.13 -0.30
C VAL A 24 -21.07 -1.20 0.27
N VAL A 25 -20.50 -0.98 1.45
CA VAL A 25 -19.59 -1.95 2.11
C VAL A 25 -20.37 -3.00 2.88
N SER A 26 -21.52 -2.64 3.45
CA SER A 26 -22.40 -3.58 4.19
C SER A 26 -22.86 -4.81 3.36
N ARG A 27 -22.83 -4.73 2.02
CA ARG A 27 -23.17 -5.83 1.10
C ARG A 27 -21.97 -6.65 0.64
N LYS A 28 -20.73 -6.21 0.86
CA LYS A 28 -19.53 -6.98 0.49
C LYS A 28 -19.33 -8.10 1.51
N THR A 29 -19.69 -9.33 1.13
CA THR A 29 -19.22 -10.54 1.80
C THR A 29 -17.73 -10.70 1.50
N GLY A 30 -16.87 -10.06 2.30
CA GLY A 30 -15.39 -10.01 2.17
C GLY A 30 -14.66 -11.35 2.31
N GLN A 31 -15.34 -12.47 2.05
CA GLN A 31 -14.84 -13.83 2.24
C GLN A 31 -15.00 -14.68 0.99
N VAL A 32 -15.23 -14.08 -0.18
CA VAL A 32 -15.20 -14.79 -1.47
C VAL A 32 -13.95 -14.38 -2.24
N ILE A 33 -13.05 -15.33 -2.49
CA ILE A 33 -11.95 -15.13 -3.45
C ILE A 33 -12.48 -15.46 -4.83
N GLU A 34 -12.36 -14.49 -5.75
CA GLU A 34 -12.65 -14.70 -7.17
C GLU A 34 -11.33 -14.97 -7.91
N GLN A 35 -11.22 -16.17 -8.48
CA GLN A 35 -10.13 -16.52 -9.38
C GLN A 35 -10.68 -16.58 -10.80
N TYR A 36 -10.11 -15.75 -11.67
CA TYR A 36 -10.49 -15.69 -13.08
C TYR A 36 -9.57 -16.61 -13.88
N GLN A 37 -10.11 -17.38 -14.82
CA GLN A 37 -9.33 -18.25 -15.69
C GLN A 37 -9.89 -18.19 -17.10
N LEU A 38 -9.05 -17.86 -18.08
CA LEU A 38 -9.41 -17.99 -19.49
C LEU A 38 -9.63 -19.46 -19.82
N GLU A 39 -10.75 -19.78 -20.45
CA GLU A 39 -11.05 -21.16 -20.86
C GLU A 39 -10.41 -21.50 -22.21
N GLN A 40 -10.07 -20.47 -23.00
CA GLN A 40 -9.51 -20.60 -24.33
C GLN A 40 -8.40 -19.58 -24.55
N GLN A 41 -7.41 -19.95 -25.37
CA GLN A 41 -6.41 -19.02 -25.86
C GLN A 41 -6.94 -18.33 -27.13
N GLY A 42 -6.98 -16.99 -27.11
CA GLY A 42 -7.30 -16.19 -28.29
C GLY A 42 -6.07 -15.62 -28.97
N SER A 43 -6.30 -14.88 -30.06
CA SER A 43 -5.23 -14.13 -30.74
C SER A 43 -4.76 -12.98 -29.85
N LEU A 44 -3.48 -13.00 -29.46
CA LEU A 44 -2.89 -11.97 -28.62
C LEU A 44 -2.66 -10.69 -29.44
N MET A 45 -3.28 -9.58 -29.02
CA MET A 45 -3.17 -8.29 -29.69
C MET A 45 -2.05 -7.45 -29.09
N VAL A 46 -2.03 -7.36 -27.77
CA VAL A 46 -1.06 -6.52 -27.05
C VAL A 46 -0.85 -7.02 -25.61
N THR A 47 0.34 -6.77 -25.10
CA THR A 47 0.73 -7.08 -23.72
C THR A 47 1.18 -5.82 -23.00
N GLY A 48 1.01 -5.81 -21.69
CA GLY A 48 1.52 -4.77 -20.81
C GLY A 48 1.65 -5.31 -19.38
N ARG A 49 1.69 -4.41 -18.40
CA ARG A 49 1.69 -4.79 -16.99
C ARG A 49 0.27 -4.99 -16.49
N ALA A 50 0.03 -6.13 -15.85
CA ALA A 50 -1.26 -6.43 -15.23
C ALA A 50 -1.50 -5.56 -13.99
N VAL A 51 -2.73 -5.10 -13.84
CA VAL A 51 -3.24 -4.43 -12.65
C VAL A 51 -4.51 -5.16 -12.22
N GLY A 52 -4.43 -5.80 -11.05
CA GLY A 52 -5.47 -6.72 -10.57
C GLY A 52 -5.27 -8.13 -11.11
N ALA A 53 -6.27 -8.99 -10.92
CA ALA A 53 -6.25 -10.40 -11.32
C ALA A 53 -7.51 -10.84 -12.07
N ARG A 54 -8.32 -9.86 -12.52
CA ARG A 54 -9.60 -10.10 -13.18
C ARG A 54 -9.45 -10.26 -14.69
N ILE A 55 -10.50 -10.78 -15.31
CA ILE A 55 -10.69 -10.79 -16.77
C ILE A 55 -11.99 -10.06 -17.06
N ALA A 56 -11.99 -9.23 -18.10
CA ALA A 56 -13.21 -8.62 -18.62
C ALA A 56 -13.13 -8.48 -20.14
N SER A 57 -14.29 -8.45 -20.78
CA SER A 57 -14.43 -8.26 -22.23
C SER A 57 -15.35 -7.09 -22.52
N GLY A 58 -15.09 -6.40 -23.62
CA GLY A 58 -15.89 -5.25 -24.04
C GLY A 58 -15.44 -4.72 -25.39
N GLY A 59 -16.28 -3.87 -25.98
CA GLY A 59 -15.91 -3.11 -27.18
C GLY A 59 -14.86 -2.06 -26.83
N VAL A 60 -13.79 -1.97 -27.61
CA VAL A 60 -12.75 -0.95 -27.44
C VAL A 60 -13.33 0.43 -27.71
N ARG A 61 -13.02 1.37 -26.81
CA ARG A 61 -13.25 2.79 -26.98
C ARG A 61 -11.94 3.54 -26.78
N ILE A 62 -11.40 4.09 -27.86
CA ILE A 62 -10.15 4.84 -27.85
C ILE A 62 -10.45 6.29 -27.50
N ILE A 63 -9.95 6.75 -26.36
CA ILE A 63 -10.07 8.13 -25.89
C ILE A 63 -8.72 8.81 -26.06
N LYS A 64 -8.62 9.71 -27.04
CA LYS A 64 -7.41 10.52 -27.27
C LYS A 64 -7.40 11.81 -26.45
N GLU A 65 -8.58 12.40 -26.25
CA GLU A 65 -8.78 13.67 -25.55
C GLU A 65 -10.05 13.59 -24.71
N GLY A 66 -10.13 14.37 -23.62
CA GLY A 66 -11.24 14.33 -22.67
C GLY A 66 -12.61 14.66 -23.29
N SER A 67 -12.64 15.39 -24.41
CA SER A 67 -13.88 15.70 -25.15
C SER A 67 -14.56 14.47 -25.78
N ALA A 68 -13.86 13.34 -25.89
CA ALA A 68 -14.42 12.09 -26.41
C ALA A 68 -15.11 11.24 -25.33
N LEU A 69 -15.05 11.64 -24.06
CA LEU A 69 -15.61 10.88 -22.93
C LEU A 69 -17.12 10.71 -23.01
N ASP A 70 -17.85 11.69 -23.57
CA ASP A 70 -19.31 11.66 -23.71
C ASP A 70 -19.81 10.52 -24.63
N ARG A 71 -18.92 9.95 -25.45
CA ARG A 71 -19.24 8.86 -26.37
C ARG A 71 -18.99 7.48 -25.75
N PHE A 72 -18.39 7.43 -24.57
CA PHE A 72 -18.10 6.19 -23.87
C PHE A 72 -19.39 5.53 -23.40
N ARG A 73 -19.51 4.23 -23.61
CA ARG A 73 -20.69 3.45 -23.16
C ARG A 73 -20.30 2.53 -22.01
N PRO A 74 -21.17 2.36 -21.00
CA PRO A 74 -20.93 1.41 -19.92
C PRO A 74 -20.62 0.00 -20.45
N GLY A 75 -19.60 -0.63 -19.90
CA GLY A 75 -19.12 -1.96 -20.31
C GLY A 75 -18.12 -1.96 -21.47
N GLU A 76 -17.75 -0.80 -22.03
CA GLU A 76 -16.65 -0.70 -23.01
C GLU A 76 -15.27 -0.85 -22.34
N VAL A 77 -14.26 -1.21 -23.14
CA VAL A 77 -12.85 -1.21 -22.73
C VAL A 77 -12.26 0.16 -23.06
N LEU A 78 -11.87 0.92 -22.03
CA LEU A 78 -11.27 2.24 -22.20
C LEU A 78 -9.80 2.09 -22.63
N VAL A 79 -9.46 2.59 -23.82
CA VAL A 79 -8.10 2.57 -24.37
C VAL A 79 -7.60 3.99 -24.55
N ALA A 80 -6.44 4.34 -23.99
CA ALA A 80 -5.88 5.69 -24.10
C ALA A 80 -4.35 5.69 -24.00
N GLU A 81 -3.70 6.81 -24.34
CA GLU A 81 -2.25 6.93 -24.11
C GLU A 81 -1.93 7.06 -22.61
N THR A 82 -2.69 7.93 -21.93
CA THR A 82 -2.67 8.18 -20.48
C THR A 82 -4.10 8.50 -20.01
N THR A 83 -4.31 8.61 -18.69
CA THR A 83 -5.60 9.02 -18.09
C THR A 83 -5.40 10.24 -17.18
N SER A 84 -6.45 11.03 -16.99
CA SER A 84 -6.51 12.19 -16.07
C SER A 84 -7.53 11.92 -14.95
N PRO A 85 -7.41 12.53 -13.76
CA PRO A 85 -8.42 12.45 -12.70
C PRO A 85 -9.85 12.79 -13.15
N ASP A 86 -10.00 13.68 -14.13
CA ASP A 86 -11.32 14.07 -14.66
C ASP A 86 -12.09 12.91 -15.33
N TRP A 87 -11.42 11.78 -15.59
CA TRP A 87 -11.98 10.63 -16.30
C TRP A 87 -12.58 9.59 -15.33
N GLU A 88 -12.44 9.79 -14.02
CA GLU A 88 -12.95 8.87 -12.99
C GLU A 88 -14.42 8.44 -13.19
N PRO A 89 -15.38 9.33 -13.54
CA PRO A 89 -16.76 8.92 -13.77
C PRO A 89 -16.92 7.89 -14.88
N VAL A 90 -16.11 8.03 -15.95
CA VAL A 90 -16.11 7.12 -17.10
C VAL A 90 -15.37 5.83 -16.78
N MET A 91 -14.24 5.92 -16.08
CA MET A 91 -13.47 4.75 -15.64
C MET A 91 -14.31 3.81 -14.76
N LYS A 92 -15.22 4.34 -13.93
CA LYS A 92 -16.19 3.55 -13.14
C LYS A 92 -17.16 2.73 -13.97
N GLN A 93 -17.42 3.14 -15.22
CA GLN A 93 -18.34 2.47 -16.13
C GLN A 93 -17.63 1.49 -17.07
N ALA A 94 -16.28 1.50 -17.11
CA ALA A 94 -15.50 0.67 -18.01
C ALA A 94 -15.48 -0.80 -17.56
N ALA A 95 -15.51 -1.72 -18.52
CA ALA A 95 -15.27 -3.15 -18.25
C ALA A 95 -13.79 -3.43 -17.98
N ALA A 96 -12.89 -2.71 -18.67
CA ALA A 96 -11.44 -2.81 -18.51
C ALA A 96 -10.77 -1.51 -18.95
N ILE A 97 -9.51 -1.32 -18.54
CA ILE A 97 -8.71 -0.14 -18.91
C ILE A 97 -7.38 -0.59 -19.54
N VAL A 98 -7.00 0.00 -20.67
CA VAL A 98 -5.73 -0.27 -21.35
C VAL A 98 -5.03 1.05 -21.64
N THR A 99 -3.77 1.19 -21.21
CA THR A 99 -3.00 2.43 -21.48
C THR A 99 -1.61 2.17 -22.05
N ASP A 100 -1.22 2.99 -23.02
CA ASP A 100 0.12 2.88 -23.65
C ASP A 100 1.24 3.25 -22.71
N ARG A 101 1.03 4.24 -21.84
CA ARG A 101 2.01 4.63 -20.83
C ARG A 101 1.53 4.30 -19.43
N GLY A 102 2.49 4.20 -18.52
CA GLY A 102 2.25 4.04 -17.08
C GLY A 102 2.83 2.74 -16.51
N GLY A 103 3.20 2.81 -15.24
CA GLY A 103 3.66 1.66 -14.45
C GLY A 103 2.64 1.24 -13.40
N ARG A 104 3.05 0.40 -12.45
CA ARG A 104 2.18 -0.10 -11.37
C ARG A 104 1.57 1.02 -10.51
N THR A 105 2.14 2.21 -10.52
CA THR A 105 1.75 3.36 -9.69
C THR A 105 1.16 4.50 -10.51
N CYS A 106 0.89 4.31 -11.82
CA CYS A 106 0.24 5.36 -12.60
C CYS A 106 -1.22 5.54 -12.17
N HIS A 107 -1.79 6.69 -12.54
CA HIS A 107 -3.18 7.04 -12.25
C HIS A 107 -4.16 5.93 -12.62
N ALA A 108 -4.11 5.43 -13.87
CA ALA A 108 -4.94 4.32 -14.33
C ALA A 108 -4.80 3.06 -13.45
N ALA A 109 -3.59 2.74 -13.00
CA ALA A 109 -3.33 1.56 -12.17
C ALA A 109 -3.83 1.73 -10.72
N ILE A 110 -3.84 2.95 -10.18
CA ILE A 110 -4.37 3.23 -8.85
C ILE A 110 -5.90 3.09 -8.88
N ILE A 111 -6.55 3.83 -9.77
CA ILE A 111 -8.01 3.84 -9.91
C ILE A 111 -8.56 2.45 -10.27
N ALA A 112 -7.91 1.73 -11.20
CA ALA A 112 -8.35 0.37 -11.56
C ALA A 112 -8.37 -0.59 -10.36
N ARG A 113 -7.40 -0.47 -9.42
CA ARG A 113 -7.40 -1.30 -8.20
C ARG A 113 -8.53 -0.92 -7.25
N GLU A 114 -8.76 0.37 -7.06
CA GLU A 114 -9.83 0.87 -6.18
C GLU A 114 -11.21 0.44 -6.68
N LEU A 115 -11.41 0.49 -8.00
CA LEU A 115 -12.66 0.10 -8.65
C LEU A 115 -12.79 -1.41 -8.88
N GLY A 116 -11.70 -2.17 -8.72
CA GLY A 116 -11.67 -3.60 -9.01
C GLY A 116 -11.89 -3.92 -10.50
N ILE A 117 -11.39 -3.08 -11.40
CA ILE A 117 -11.49 -3.25 -12.85
C ILE A 117 -10.14 -3.77 -13.36
N PRO A 118 -10.07 -4.79 -14.24
CA PRO A 118 -8.80 -5.23 -14.80
C PRO A 118 -8.19 -4.13 -15.67
N ALA A 119 -6.89 -3.87 -15.47
CA ALA A 119 -6.19 -2.91 -16.31
C ALA A 119 -4.83 -3.42 -16.79
N VAL A 120 -4.49 -3.09 -18.04
CA VAL A 120 -3.21 -3.40 -18.67
C VAL A 120 -2.53 -2.09 -19.04
N VAL A 121 -1.48 -1.74 -18.31
CA VAL A 121 -0.80 -0.44 -18.44
C VAL A 121 0.60 -0.61 -19.02
N GLY A 122 1.09 0.43 -19.70
CA GLY A 122 2.40 0.39 -20.32
C GLY A 122 2.44 -0.53 -21.54
N THR A 123 1.37 -0.53 -22.35
CA THR A 123 1.29 -1.35 -23.58
C THR A 123 2.10 -0.79 -24.74
N GLU A 124 2.53 0.47 -24.65
CA GLU A 124 3.29 1.26 -25.63
C GLU A 124 2.59 1.51 -26.99
N ARG A 125 1.69 0.62 -27.42
CA ARG A 125 1.12 0.58 -28.78
C ARG A 125 -0.34 0.12 -28.88
N ALA A 126 -1.06 -0.06 -27.77
CA ALA A 126 -2.47 -0.44 -27.76
C ALA A 126 -3.36 0.56 -28.51
N THR A 127 -3.15 1.88 -28.37
CA THR A 127 -3.97 2.88 -29.11
C THR A 127 -3.80 2.81 -30.63
N ARG A 128 -2.72 2.17 -31.10
CA ARG A 128 -2.40 1.99 -32.52
C ARG A 128 -2.82 0.63 -33.06
N ILE A 129 -2.79 -0.41 -32.22
CA ILE A 129 -3.14 -1.78 -32.59
C ILE A 129 -4.65 -2.02 -32.51
N LEU A 130 -5.28 -1.56 -31.43
CA LEU A 130 -6.71 -1.76 -31.21
C LEU A 130 -7.53 -0.75 -32.02
N LYS A 131 -8.78 -1.12 -32.36
CA LYS A 131 -9.69 -0.27 -33.14
C LYS A 131 -10.97 0.02 -32.37
N ASP A 132 -11.53 1.22 -32.52
CA ASP A 132 -12.83 1.55 -31.94
C ASP A 132 -13.91 0.52 -32.33
N GLY A 133 -14.69 0.09 -31.34
CA GLY A 133 -15.73 -0.92 -31.48
C GLY A 133 -15.22 -2.37 -31.56
N GLN A 134 -13.91 -2.60 -31.65
CA GLN A 134 -13.35 -3.96 -31.68
C GLN A 134 -13.63 -4.65 -30.35
N MET A 135 -14.23 -5.84 -30.40
CA MET A 135 -14.43 -6.64 -29.20
C MET A 135 -13.08 -7.22 -28.75
N VAL A 136 -12.72 -7.01 -27.49
CA VAL A 136 -11.47 -7.54 -26.91
C VAL A 136 -11.72 -8.15 -25.55
N THR A 137 -10.79 -9.01 -25.12
CA THR A 137 -10.73 -9.56 -23.77
C THR A 137 -9.43 -9.16 -23.10
N VAL A 138 -9.55 -8.49 -21.96
CA VAL A 138 -8.44 -8.00 -21.16
C VAL A 138 -8.26 -8.95 -19.98
N SER A 139 -7.14 -9.68 -19.96
CA SER A 139 -6.79 -10.65 -18.92
C SER A 139 -5.62 -10.15 -18.08
N CYS A 140 -5.85 -10.05 -16.77
CA CYS A 140 -4.83 -9.83 -15.75
C CYS A 140 -4.64 -11.07 -14.85
N ALA A 141 -5.24 -12.20 -15.20
CA ALA A 141 -5.28 -13.40 -14.35
C ALA A 141 -3.99 -14.25 -14.41
N GLU A 142 -3.13 -14.04 -15.41
CA GLU A 142 -1.97 -14.89 -15.70
C GLU A 142 -0.65 -14.33 -15.13
N GLY A 143 -0.72 -13.65 -13.97
CA GLY A 143 0.44 -13.09 -13.26
C GLY A 143 0.69 -11.61 -13.55
N ASP A 144 1.96 -11.20 -13.61
CA ASP A 144 2.36 -9.79 -13.70
C ASP A 144 2.25 -9.19 -15.11
N THR A 145 2.06 -10.03 -16.13
CA THR A 145 1.87 -9.63 -17.52
C THR A 145 0.38 -9.62 -17.86
N GLY A 146 -0.14 -8.44 -18.16
CA GLY A 146 -1.50 -8.27 -18.65
C GLY A 146 -1.55 -8.51 -20.15
N LYS A 147 -2.61 -9.18 -20.62
CA LYS A 147 -2.78 -9.56 -22.02
C LYS A 147 -4.12 -9.09 -22.54
N VAL A 148 -4.14 -8.54 -23.75
CA VAL A 148 -5.35 -8.17 -24.47
C VAL A 148 -5.47 -9.07 -25.68
N TYR A 149 -6.57 -9.79 -25.76
CA TYR A 149 -6.89 -10.74 -26.83
C TYR A 149 -7.98 -10.18 -27.73
N ASP A 150 -7.95 -10.61 -28.99
CA ASP A 150 -9.01 -10.34 -29.95
C ASP A 150 -10.27 -11.16 -29.61
N GLY A 151 -11.43 -10.53 -29.71
CA GLY A 151 -12.74 -11.12 -29.44
C GLY A 151 -13.11 -11.18 -27.95
N ALA A 152 -14.36 -11.60 -27.71
CA ALA A 152 -14.87 -11.91 -26.38
C ALA A 152 -14.59 -13.39 -26.07
N LEU A 153 -13.49 -13.65 -25.35
CA LEU A 153 -13.11 -14.99 -24.95
C LEU A 153 -13.89 -15.42 -23.71
N PRO A 154 -14.38 -16.67 -23.65
CA PRO A 154 -14.99 -17.20 -22.45
C PRO A 154 -13.95 -17.33 -21.33
N PHE A 155 -14.37 -16.96 -20.11
CA PHE A 155 -13.59 -17.15 -18.90
C PHE A 155 -14.47 -17.63 -17.75
N ALA A 156 -13.91 -18.49 -16.92
CA ALA A 156 -14.54 -18.94 -15.69
C ALA A 156 -14.15 -18.01 -14.54
N VAL A 157 -15.11 -17.74 -13.65
CA VAL A 157 -14.86 -17.09 -12.35
C VAL A 157 -15.09 -18.12 -11.26
N LYS A 158 -14.02 -18.70 -10.74
CA LYS A 158 -14.09 -19.58 -9.59
C LYS A 158 -14.23 -18.74 -8.33
N ARG A 159 -15.41 -18.80 -7.72
CA ARG A 159 -15.71 -18.15 -6.44
C ARG A 159 -15.49 -19.15 -5.32
N THR A 160 -14.52 -18.88 -4.45
CA THR A 160 -14.25 -19.71 -3.28
C THR A 160 -14.73 -18.97 -2.04
N ASP A 161 -15.76 -19.49 -1.39
CA ASP A 161 -16.22 -18.99 -0.09
C ASP A 161 -15.29 -19.50 1.02
N LEU A 162 -14.44 -18.61 1.50
CA LEU A 162 -13.45 -18.88 2.52
C LEU A 162 -14.08 -19.27 3.87
N ARG A 163 -15.37 -18.99 4.11
CA ARG A 163 -16.08 -19.42 5.33
C ARG A 163 -16.24 -20.93 5.40
N THR A 164 -16.34 -21.57 4.25
CA THR A 164 -16.62 -23.01 4.14
C THR A 164 -15.35 -23.85 4.19
N LEU A 165 -14.18 -23.22 4.13
CA LEU A 165 -12.91 -23.93 4.16
C LEU A 165 -12.60 -24.43 5.58
N PRO A 166 -12.20 -25.69 5.74
CA PRO A 166 -11.75 -26.20 7.02
C PRO A 166 -10.51 -25.45 7.47
N ARG A 167 -10.48 -25.09 8.75
CA ARG A 167 -9.33 -24.43 9.38
C ARG A 167 -8.25 -25.48 9.69
N PRO A 168 -6.99 -25.27 9.29
CA PRO A 168 -5.91 -26.19 9.64
C PRO A 168 -5.61 -26.14 11.15
N VAL A 169 -4.87 -27.15 11.64
CA VAL A 169 -4.34 -27.17 13.02
C VAL A 169 -3.32 -26.05 13.23
N THR A 170 -2.50 -25.77 12.21
CA THR A 170 -1.50 -24.71 12.23
C THR A 170 -2.16 -23.34 12.04
N GLN A 171 -1.79 -22.36 12.87
CA GLN A 171 -2.24 -20.98 12.72
C GLN A 171 -1.75 -20.38 11.39
N ILE A 172 -2.65 -19.70 10.69
CA ILE A 172 -2.36 -18.94 9.46
C ILE A 172 -2.17 -17.48 9.84
N LEU A 173 -0.91 -17.08 9.97
CA LEU A 173 -0.53 -15.70 10.24
C LEU A 173 -0.14 -14.98 8.95
N LEU A 174 -0.45 -13.69 8.87
CA LEU A 174 -0.14 -12.86 7.70
C LEU A 174 1.22 -12.16 7.82
N ASN A 175 1.84 -11.88 6.68
CA ASN A 175 2.99 -11.00 6.55
C ASN A 175 2.53 -9.69 5.88
N LEU A 176 2.69 -8.58 6.58
CA LEU A 176 2.21 -7.27 6.15
C LEU A 176 3.29 -6.21 6.35
N GLY A 177 3.39 -5.26 5.43
CA GLY A 177 4.22 -4.06 5.61
C GLY A 177 3.44 -2.77 5.37
N ASN A 178 2.41 -2.82 4.52
CA ASN A 178 1.63 -1.65 4.15
C ASN A 178 0.35 -1.54 5.02
N PRO A 179 0.23 -0.50 5.86
CA PRO A 179 -0.98 -0.29 6.68
C PRO A 179 -2.27 -0.16 5.86
N ALA A 180 -2.21 0.35 4.63
CA ALA A 180 -3.39 0.53 3.78
C ALA A 180 -4.06 -0.80 3.40
N LEU A 181 -3.32 -1.92 3.45
CA LEU A 181 -3.86 -3.25 3.16
C LEU A 181 -4.40 -3.96 4.41
N ALA A 182 -4.22 -3.40 5.60
CA ALA A 182 -4.51 -4.09 6.85
C ALA A 182 -6.00 -4.47 6.99
N PHE A 183 -6.91 -3.51 6.81
CA PHE A 183 -8.36 -3.77 6.91
C PHE A 183 -8.91 -4.69 5.82
N GLN A 184 -8.32 -4.66 4.62
CA GLN A 184 -8.72 -5.57 3.56
C GLN A 184 -8.27 -7.00 3.86
N THR A 185 -7.01 -7.17 4.28
CA THR A 185 -6.43 -8.49 4.54
C THR A 185 -6.94 -9.09 5.84
N SER A 186 -7.34 -8.29 6.82
CA SER A 186 -7.93 -8.79 8.07
C SER A 186 -9.30 -9.45 7.89
N GLN A 187 -10.00 -9.18 6.78
CA GLN A 187 -11.27 -9.83 6.42
C GLN A 187 -11.09 -11.28 5.95
N LEU A 188 -9.90 -11.66 5.51
CA LEU A 188 -9.58 -13.05 5.16
C LEU A 188 -9.51 -13.90 6.44
N PRO A 189 -9.86 -15.20 6.41
CA PRO A 189 -9.61 -16.07 7.55
C PRO A 189 -8.12 -16.13 7.90
N ASN A 190 -7.77 -15.62 9.08
CA ASN A 190 -6.40 -15.52 9.57
C ASN A 190 -6.38 -15.60 11.11
N ASP A 191 -5.19 -15.82 11.66
CA ASP A 191 -4.91 -15.91 13.10
C ASP A 191 -4.16 -14.70 13.66
N GLY A 192 -4.01 -13.65 12.86
CA GLY A 192 -3.23 -12.46 13.19
C GLY A 192 -2.13 -12.19 12.17
N VAL A 193 -1.13 -11.43 12.59
CA VAL A 193 0.02 -11.02 11.79
C VAL A 193 1.28 -11.58 12.43
N GLY A 194 1.97 -12.47 11.73
CA GLY A 194 3.19 -13.12 12.20
C GLY A 194 4.43 -12.31 11.88
N LEU A 195 4.31 -11.35 10.96
CA LEU A 195 5.37 -10.41 10.63
C LEU A 195 4.76 -9.11 10.07
N ALA A 196 4.74 -8.06 10.89
CA ALA A 196 4.49 -6.69 10.47
C ALA A 196 5.85 -5.98 10.31
N ARG A 197 6.12 -5.48 9.09
CA ARG A 197 7.37 -4.80 8.73
C ARG A 197 7.18 -3.29 8.77
N MET A 198 7.93 -2.58 9.61
CA MET A 198 7.81 -1.13 9.73
C MET A 198 8.57 -0.33 8.66
N GLU A 199 9.45 -0.96 7.88
CA GLU A 199 10.28 -0.30 6.88
C GLU A 199 9.44 0.42 5.82
N PHE A 200 8.27 -0.12 5.46
CA PHE A 200 7.36 0.54 4.53
C PHE A 200 6.77 1.83 5.14
N ILE A 201 6.42 1.82 6.43
CA ILE A 201 5.93 3.02 7.13
C ILE A 201 7.03 4.09 7.12
N ILE A 202 8.26 3.69 7.44
CA ILE A 202 9.41 4.61 7.48
C ILE A 202 9.70 5.16 6.07
N SER A 203 9.75 4.32 5.04
CA SER A 203 10.10 4.77 3.68
C SER A 203 8.97 5.50 2.94
N SER A 204 7.70 5.29 3.29
CA SER A 204 6.56 5.89 2.59
C SER A 204 5.92 7.06 3.32
N ALA A 205 5.76 6.99 4.65
CA ALA A 205 5.09 8.02 5.43
C ALA A 205 6.09 8.97 6.11
N ILE A 206 7.19 8.44 6.64
CA ILE A 206 8.17 9.24 7.41
C ILE A 206 9.22 9.86 6.49
N LYS A 207 9.84 9.07 5.60
CA LYS A 207 10.87 9.43 4.60
C LYS A 207 12.16 10.06 5.13
N VAL A 208 12.23 10.38 6.42
CA VAL A 208 13.36 11.03 7.08
C VAL A 208 14.10 10.03 7.96
N HIS A 209 15.44 10.10 7.95
CA HIS A 209 16.25 9.31 8.86
C HIS A 209 16.01 9.76 10.33
N PRO A 210 15.78 8.85 11.30
CA PRO A 210 15.39 9.23 12.65
C PRO A 210 16.41 10.16 13.34
N LEU A 211 17.70 9.90 13.17
CA LEU A 211 18.73 10.77 13.74
C LEU A 211 18.81 12.14 13.06
N ALA A 212 18.27 12.29 11.85
CA ALA A 212 18.22 13.59 11.17
C ALA A 212 17.17 14.52 11.79
N LEU A 213 16.13 13.94 12.42
CA LEU A 213 15.14 14.69 13.20
C LEU A 213 15.71 15.13 14.56
N LEU A 214 16.64 14.35 15.13
CA LEU A 214 17.29 14.65 16.41
C LEU A 214 18.49 15.58 16.26
N HIS A 215 19.26 15.41 15.19
CA HIS A 215 20.53 16.09 14.95
C HIS A 215 20.57 16.77 13.56
N PRO A 216 19.65 17.70 13.26
CA PRO A 216 19.63 18.37 11.97
C PRO A 216 20.92 19.15 11.68
N GLU A 217 21.68 19.56 12.72
CA GLU A 217 22.96 20.24 12.60
C GLU A 217 24.07 19.41 11.93
N LYS A 218 23.97 18.08 11.96
CA LYS A 218 24.94 17.17 11.31
C LYS A 218 24.74 17.03 9.81
N ILE A 219 23.64 17.58 9.27
CA ILE A 219 23.31 17.51 7.86
C ILE A 219 23.94 18.70 7.14
N ALA A 220 24.89 18.44 6.25
CA ALA A 220 25.59 19.49 5.50
C ALA A 220 24.67 20.19 4.47
N ASP A 221 23.78 19.43 3.82
CA ASP A 221 22.88 19.95 2.80
C ASP A 221 21.76 20.81 3.43
N GLU A 222 21.74 22.09 3.11
CA GLU A 222 20.73 23.04 3.60
C GLU A 222 19.33 22.81 3.00
N GLY A 223 19.26 22.28 1.77
CA GLY A 223 18.01 21.88 1.14
C GLY A 223 17.37 20.71 1.87
N GLU A 224 18.15 19.68 2.21
CA GLU A 224 17.66 18.55 3.01
C GLU A 224 17.19 18.99 4.40
N ARG A 225 17.96 19.85 5.09
CA ARG A 225 17.54 20.40 6.40
C ARG A 225 16.21 21.13 6.33
N ARG A 226 16.02 21.99 5.33
CA ARG A 226 14.75 22.72 5.12
C ARG A 226 13.59 21.78 4.82
N ALA A 227 13.83 20.75 4.00
CA ALA A 227 12.82 19.74 3.70
C ALA A 227 12.41 18.95 4.95
N ILE A 228 13.36 18.54 5.80
CA ILE A 228 13.08 17.87 7.09
C ILE A 228 12.25 18.78 8.01
N ALA A 229 12.65 20.05 8.14
CA ALA A 229 11.93 21.02 8.98
C ALA A 229 10.49 21.24 8.49
N THR A 230 10.27 21.20 7.18
CA THR A 230 8.93 21.33 6.57
C THR A 230 8.08 20.10 6.85
N ILE A 231 8.65 18.90 6.74
CA ILE A 231 7.94 17.63 7.01
C ILE A 231 7.52 17.55 8.49
N ALA A 232 8.41 17.97 9.39
CA ALA A 232 8.15 17.98 10.83
C ALA A 232 7.36 19.22 11.31
N ALA A 233 6.92 20.09 10.39
CA ALA A 233 6.17 21.29 10.75
C ALA A 233 4.84 20.92 11.43
N GLY A 234 4.49 21.63 12.50
CA GLY A 234 3.28 21.39 13.28
C GLY A 234 3.43 20.40 14.44
N TYR A 235 4.60 19.77 14.59
CA TYR A 235 4.92 18.98 15.76
C TYR A 235 5.69 19.81 16.79
N ALA A 236 5.47 19.54 18.08
CA ALA A 236 6.17 20.24 19.16
C ALA A 236 7.68 19.99 19.11
N LYS A 237 8.09 18.75 18.81
CA LYS A 237 9.47 18.38 18.51
C LYS A 237 9.52 17.60 17.20
N PRO A 238 10.60 17.73 16.39
CA PRO A 238 10.76 16.91 15.19
C PRO A 238 10.75 15.40 15.47
N ALA A 239 11.20 14.98 16.64
CA ALA A 239 11.12 13.58 17.08
C ALA A 239 9.67 13.06 17.21
N ASP A 240 8.73 13.92 17.60
CA ASP A 240 7.33 13.54 17.78
C ASP A 240 6.71 13.14 16.44
N PHE A 241 7.08 13.79 15.35
CA PHE A 241 6.67 13.39 13.99
C PHE A 241 6.98 11.92 13.72
N PHE A 242 8.20 11.47 14.03
CA PHE A 242 8.58 10.08 13.83
C PHE A 242 7.74 9.13 14.69
N ILE A 243 7.64 9.43 15.99
CA ILE A 243 6.93 8.59 16.97
C ILE A 243 5.46 8.47 16.57
N GLU A 244 4.80 9.58 16.26
CA GLU A 244 3.38 9.60 15.93
C GLU A 244 3.10 8.88 14.62
N ARG A 245 3.80 9.23 13.52
CA ARG A 245 3.59 8.58 12.22
C ARG A 245 3.88 7.09 12.25
N LEU A 246 4.94 6.67 12.95
CA LEU A 246 5.27 5.26 13.11
C LEU A 246 4.19 4.53 13.91
N SER A 247 3.77 5.12 15.04
CA SER A 247 2.73 4.55 15.89
C SER A 247 1.38 4.45 15.17
N GLU A 248 1.01 5.42 14.33
CA GLU A 248 -0.23 5.39 13.55
C GLU A 248 -0.20 4.28 12.49
N GLY A 249 0.92 4.10 11.81
CA GLY A 249 1.09 3.02 10.84
C GLY A 249 1.00 1.63 11.49
N ILE A 250 1.68 1.44 12.62
CA ILE A 250 1.62 0.19 13.40
C ILE A 250 0.23 -0.01 14.00
N GLY A 251 -0.35 1.04 14.59
CA GLY A 251 -1.66 1.04 15.21
C GLY A 251 -2.77 0.71 14.22
N THR A 252 -2.68 1.20 12.98
CA THR A 252 -3.60 0.83 11.89
C THR A 252 -3.58 -0.68 11.63
N ILE A 253 -2.40 -1.29 11.57
CA ILE A 253 -2.27 -2.74 11.40
C ILE A 253 -2.82 -3.45 12.65
N ALA A 254 -2.40 -3.06 13.85
CA ALA A 254 -2.82 -3.71 15.08
C ALA A 254 -4.34 -3.64 15.31
N ALA A 255 -4.97 -2.50 15.02
CA ALA A 255 -6.40 -2.29 15.13
C ALA A 255 -7.19 -3.16 14.13
N ALA A 256 -6.71 -3.30 12.89
CA ALA A 256 -7.38 -4.12 11.87
C ALA A 256 -7.46 -5.60 12.25
N PHE A 257 -6.53 -6.09 13.07
CA PHE A 257 -6.46 -7.49 13.51
C PHE A 257 -6.89 -7.70 14.97
N TYR A 258 -7.24 -6.64 15.71
CA TYR A 258 -7.57 -6.75 17.12
C TYR A 258 -8.75 -7.72 17.37
N PRO A 259 -8.68 -8.62 18.37
CA PRO A 259 -7.63 -8.80 19.38
C PRO A 259 -6.52 -9.81 19.01
N LYS A 260 -6.42 -10.26 17.75
CA LYS A 260 -5.43 -11.25 17.30
C LYS A 260 -4.01 -10.69 17.42
N PRO A 261 -2.99 -11.54 17.65
CA PRO A 261 -1.61 -11.10 17.79
C PRO A 261 -1.09 -10.42 16.52
N VAL A 262 -0.31 -9.36 16.71
CA VAL A 262 0.41 -8.66 15.64
C VAL A 262 1.87 -8.54 16.04
N VAL A 263 2.70 -9.41 15.45
CA VAL A 263 4.15 -9.40 15.67
C VAL A 263 4.77 -8.31 14.81
N VAL A 264 5.24 -7.23 15.43
CA VAL A 264 5.88 -6.09 14.76
C VAL A 264 7.38 -6.26 14.85
N ARG A 265 8.02 -6.46 13.71
CA ARG A 265 9.48 -6.48 13.64
C ARG A 265 10.00 -5.05 13.67
N MET A 266 10.91 -4.78 14.62
CA MET A 266 11.65 -3.52 14.68
C MET A 266 12.45 -3.31 13.38
N SER A 267 12.92 -2.09 13.14
CA SER A 267 13.52 -1.74 11.85
C SER A 267 14.74 -2.60 11.50
N ASP A 268 14.67 -3.28 10.36
CA ASP A 268 15.77 -4.12 9.87
C ASP A 268 16.38 -3.54 8.59
N PHE A 269 16.35 -2.22 8.45
CA PHE A 269 17.03 -1.53 7.36
C PHE A 269 18.55 -1.74 7.44
N LYS A 270 19.15 -1.87 6.26
CA LYS A 270 20.59 -1.80 6.08
C LYS A 270 21.05 -0.35 6.06
N SER A 271 22.34 -0.15 6.29
CA SER A 271 22.99 1.18 6.23
C SER A 271 22.69 1.93 4.94
N ASN A 272 22.78 1.27 3.78
CA ASN A 272 22.49 1.88 2.48
C ASN A 272 21.01 2.25 2.29
N GLU A 273 20.08 1.55 2.93
CA GLU A 273 18.65 1.87 2.90
C GLU A 273 18.35 3.09 3.79
N TYR A 274 18.92 3.14 5.00
CA TYR A 274 18.86 4.35 5.84
C TYR A 274 19.51 5.56 5.18
N ALA A 275 20.64 5.37 4.49
CA ALA A 275 21.34 6.43 3.78
C ALA A 275 20.51 7.05 2.63
N SER A 276 19.50 6.33 2.15
CA SER A 276 18.58 6.79 1.11
C SER A 276 17.44 7.66 1.64
N LEU A 277 17.20 7.66 2.96
CA LEU A 277 16.25 8.56 3.60
C LEU A 277 16.82 9.98 3.66
N LEU A 278 15.94 10.96 3.77
CA LEU A 278 16.32 12.37 3.88
C LEU A 278 17.21 12.58 5.13
N GLY A 279 18.38 13.20 4.95
CA GLY A 279 19.39 13.38 5.99
C GLY A 279 20.19 12.13 6.34
N GLY A 280 19.90 10.96 5.75
CA GLY A 280 20.48 9.67 6.15
C GLY A 280 21.99 9.55 5.90
N ARG A 281 22.50 10.15 4.83
CA ARG A 281 23.94 10.07 4.47
C ARG A 281 24.87 10.65 5.53
N ALA A 282 24.39 11.54 6.39
CA ALA A 282 25.18 12.11 7.48
C ALA A 282 25.41 11.12 8.64
N PHE A 283 24.62 10.05 8.71
CA PHE A 283 24.61 9.11 9.85
C PHE A 283 25.03 7.69 9.48
N GLU A 284 24.96 7.32 8.21
CA GLU A 284 25.19 5.94 7.78
C GLU A 284 26.59 5.71 7.20
N PRO A 285 27.31 4.68 7.65
CA PRO A 285 28.58 4.29 7.06
C PRO A 285 28.38 3.66 5.67
N VAL A 286 29.38 3.79 4.82
CA VAL A 286 29.44 3.05 3.55
C VAL A 286 30.03 1.66 3.82
N GLU A 287 29.24 0.62 3.58
CA GLU A 287 29.64 -0.77 3.80
C GLU A 287 29.83 -1.51 2.48
N ALA A 288 30.86 -2.36 2.40
CA ALA A 288 31.07 -3.23 1.25
C ALA A 288 29.93 -4.26 1.08
N ASN A 289 29.38 -4.77 2.20
CA ASN A 289 28.31 -5.77 2.22
C ASN A 289 27.22 -5.41 3.26
N PRO A 290 26.28 -4.50 2.93
CA PRO A 290 25.23 -4.07 3.87
C PRO A 290 24.34 -5.20 4.38
N MET A 291 24.26 -6.33 3.66
CA MET A 291 23.49 -7.52 4.09
C MET A 291 23.98 -8.11 5.42
N LEU A 292 25.28 -8.03 5.70
CA LEU A 292 25.94 -8.56 6.90
C LEU A 292 26.41 -7.45 7.86
N GLY A 293 26.12 -6.20 7.49
CA GLY A 293 26.66 -4.99 8.08
C GLY A 293 25.90 -4.48 9.31
N PHE A 294 25.87 -3.17 9.48
CA PHE A 294 25.33 -2.46 10.65
C PHE A 294 23.78 -2.40 10.63
N ARG A 295 23.14 -3.47 11.12
CA ARG A 295 21.67 -3.64 11.15
C ARG A 295 21.17 -4.54 12.28
N GLY A 296 19.88 -4.47 12.58
CA GLY A 296 19.18 -5.24 13.60
C GLY A 296 19.75 -5.05 15.02
N ALA A 297 19.76 -6.10 15.84
CA ALA A 297 20.13 -6.01 17.26
C ALA A 297 21.45 -5.25 17.53
N SER A 298 22.51 -5.55 16.75
CA SER A 298 23.81 -4.89 16.90
C SER A 298 23.77 -3.36 16.65
N ARG A 299 22.75 -2.87 15.94
CA ARG A 299 22.54 -1.45 15.66
C ARG A 299 21.84 -0.74 16.82
N TYR A 300 20.88 -1.40 17.46
CA TYR A 300 19.98 -0.77 18.43
C TYR A 300 20.68 -0.30 19.70
N ASP A 301 21.65 -1.06 20.19
CA ASP A 301 22.47 -0.71 21.36
C ASP A 301 23.66 0.19 21.00
N HIS A 302 24.05 0.27 19.73
CA HIS A 302 25.26 0.99 19.35
C HIS A 302 25.13 2.51 19.59
N PRO A 303 26.14 3.20 20.14
CA PRO A 303 26.11 4.65 20.41
C PRO A 303 25.75 5.51 19.21
N ALA A 304 26.08 5.06 17.99
CA ALA A 304 25.75 5.77 16.76
C ALA A 304 24.25 5.75 16.40
N TYR A 305 23.43 4.88 17.00
CA TYR A 305 22.02 4.72 16.62
C TYR A 305 21.04 4.53 17.78
N ARG A 306 21.50 4.30 19.01
CA ARG A 306 20.64 4.11 20.21
C ARG A 306 19.49 5.12 20.34
N GLU A 307 19.71 6.39 19.99
CA GLU A 307 18.68 7.42 20.05
C GLU A 307 17.58 7.21 18.99
N GLY A 308 17.93 6.68 17.81
CA GLY A 308 16.96 6.29 16.79
C GLY A 308 16.12 5.09 17.23
N PHE A 309 16.74 4.09 17.87
CA PHE A 309 16.01 2.95 18.45
C PHE A 309 15.06 3.37 19.58
N ALA A 310 15.45 4.34 20.40
CA ALA A 310 14.59 4.91 21.42
C ALA A 310 13.30 5.53 20.84
N LEU A 311 13.35 6.15 19.66
CA LEU A 311 12.15 6.65 18.96
C LEU A 311 11.22 5.52 18.52
N GLU A 312 11.76 4.40 18.02
CA GLU A 312 10.96 3.23 17.66
C GLU A 312 10.30 2.59 18.89
N CYS A 313 11.04 2.48 20.00
CA CYS A 313 10.49 2.01 21.28
C CYS A 313 9.38 2.93 21.79
N ALA A 314 9.56 4.24 21.70
CA ALA A 314 8.52 5.21 22.07
C ALA A 314 7.27 5.07 21.21
N ALA A 315 7.42 4.81 19.90
CA ALA A 315 6.29 4.53 19.01
C ALA A 315 5.53 3.26 19.41
N ILE A 316 6.24 2.16 19.67
CA ILE A 316 5.65 0.90 20.15
C ILE A 316 4.92 1.10 21.48
N ARG A 317 5.54 1.82 22.42
CA ARG A 317 4.94 2.15 23.70
C ARG A 317 3.65 2.96 23.52
N ARG A 318 3.66 3.97 22.66
CA ARG A 318 2.46 4.76 22.32
C ARG A 318 1.34 3.88 21.76
N VAL A 319 1.65 2.90 20.91
CA VAL A 319 0.64 1.96 20.38
C VAL A 319 0.03 1.11 21.50
N ARG A 320 0.85 0.52 22.36
CA ARG A 320 0.37 -0.42 23.39
C ARG A 320 -0.31 0.29 24.56
N GLU A 321 0.33 1.32 25.11
CA GLU A 321 -0.13 2.02 26.31
C GLU A 321 -1.03 3.21 25.99
N GLY A 322 -0.70 3.98 24.94
CA GLY A 322 -1.46 5.17 24.55
C GLY A 322 -2.72 4.86 23.75
N MET A 323 -2.61 3.98 22.75
CA MET A 323 -3.75 3.59 21.90
C MET A 323 -4.49 2.35 22.42
N GLY A 324 -3.95 1.64 23.41
CA GLY A 324 -4.56 0.44 24.01
C GLY A 324 -4.43 -0.83 23.16
N LEU A 325 -3.61 -0.83 22.11
CA LEU A 325 -3.44 -1.97 21.18
C LEU A 325 -2.41 -2.95 21.73
N VAL A 326 -2.79 -3.64 22.81
CA VAL A 326 -1.92 -4.56 23.58
C VAL A 326 -1.56 -5.84 22.83
N ASN A 327 -2.23 -6.12 21.70
CA ASN A 327 -1.96 -7.25 20.81
C ASN A 327 -0.68 -7.09 19.96
N VAL A 328 -0.01 -5.94 20.04
CA VAL A 328 1.31 -5.72 19.43
C VAL A 328 2.41 -6.42 20.22
N ILE A 329 3.19 -7.23 19.51
CA ILE A 329 4.33 -8.00 20.03
C ILE A 329 5.60 -7.54 19.30
N PRO A 330 6.53 -6.83 19.96
CA PRO A 330 7.79 -6.44 19.34
C PRO A 330 8.68 -7.66 19.03
N MET A 331 9.26 -7.69 17.84
CA MET A 331 10.21 -8.71 17.40
C MET A 331 11.53 -8.05 17.02
N ILE A 332 12.63 -8.50 17.63
CA ILE A 332 13.98 -8.01 17.38
C ILE A 332 14.62 -8.80 16.22
N PRO A 333 14.97 -8.16 15.09
CA PRO A 333 15.66 -8.83 13.98
C PRO A 333 17.16 -8.95 14.22
N PHE A 334 17.77 -9.89 13.50
CA PHE A 334 19.23 -9.98 13.30
C PHE A 334 20.06 -10.04 14.61
N VAL A 335 19.55 -10.77 15.60
CA VAL A 335 20.27 -11.11 16.83
C VAL A 335 21.32 -12.17 16.50
N ARG A 336 22.60 -11.81 16.57
CA ARG A 336 23.72 -12.71 16.21
C ARG A 336 24.31 -13.40 17.42
N ARG A 337 24.21 -12.76 18.59
CA ARG A 337 24.78 -13.24 19.85
C ARG A 337 23.80 -13.03 20.99
N LEU A 338 23.96 -13.82 22.05
CA LEU A 338 23.11 -13.71 23.24
C LEU A 338 23.27 -12.35 23.92
N GLU A 339 24.50 -11.81 23.95
CA GLU A 339 24.73 -10.50 24.58
C GLU A 339 24.09 -9.36 23.79
N GLU A 340 23.85 -9.50 22.49
CA GLU A 340 23.06 -8.53 21.72
C GLU A 340 21.57 -8.63 22.09
N ALA A 341 21.07 -9.82 22.42
CA ALA A 341 19.70 -9.99 22.88
C ALA A 341 19.49 -9.29 24.23
N ASP A 342 20.42 -9.50 25.17
CA ASP A 342 20.36 -8.89 26.50
C ASP A 342 20.43 -7.36 26.43
N ARG A 343 21.38 -6.81 25.66
CA ARG A 343 21.54 -5.34 25.54
C ARG A 343 20.35 -4.64 24.88
N VAL A 344 19.60 -5.31 24.01
CA VAL A 344 18.39 -4.72 23.40
C VAL A 344 17.23 -4.63 24.39
N LEU A 345 17.26 -5.40 25.48
CA LEU A 345 16.22 -5.39 26.52
C LEU A 345 16.44 -4.29 27.58
N GLU A 346 17.65 -3.74 27.69
CA GLU A 346 18.03 -2.68 28.63
C GLU A 346 17.56 -1.28 28.17
#